data_AF-A0A424Q4J5-F1
#
_entry.id   AF-A0A424Q4J5-F1
#
_cell.length_a   1.000
_cell.length_b   1.000
_cell.length_c   1.000
_cell.angle_alpha   90.00
_cell.angle_beta   90.00
_cell.angle_gamma   90.00
#
_symmetry.space_group_name_H-M   'P 1'
#
loop_
_entity.id
_entity.type
_entity.pdbx_description
1 polymer ?
#
loop_
_entity_poly.entity_id
_entity_poly.type
_entity_poly.pdbx_seq_one_letter_code
_entity_poly.pdbx_strand_id
1 'polypeptide(L)'
;MAANDVDGMVTLTERMVHLIGQLGMPIVEVAIVLQRRITSMLTPLQSWANEQGIDLDDKVGAPWPLEGGPSSEASSAFTLDRLLDHVDGDRMDILDTLIRVTLQEVDADLMHGILALRPWEHLVRTQLAAANGPGRLFSPLDIPEDF
;
A
#
# COMPACT_ATOMS: atom_id res chain seq x y z
N MET A 1 -9.01 1.91 -25.25
CA MET A 1 -8.50 2.72 -24.12
C MET A 1 -8.08 1.82 -22.95
N ALA A 2 -8.86 0.79 -22.59
CA ALA A 2 -8.53 -0.17 -21.52
C ALA A 2 -7.18 -0.94 -21.60
N ALA A 3 -6.54 -1.03 -22.77
CA ALA A 3 -5.25 -1.73 -22.90
C ALA A 3 -4.08 -0.93 -22.28
N ASN A 4 -4.15 0.40 -22.28
CA ASN A 4 -3.12 1.24 -21.65
C ASN A 4 -3.21 1.22 -20.14
N ASP A 5 -4.42 1.11 -19.58
CA ASP A 5 -4.62 1.11 -18.13
C ASP A 5 -3.98 -0.13 -17.49
N VAL A 6 -4.19 -1.30 -18.09
CA VAL A 6 -3.60 -2.56 -17.61
C VAL A 6 -2.08 -2.55 -17.71
N ASP A 7 -1.52 -2.09 -18.84
CA ASP A 7 -0.07 -1.97 -19.04
C ASP A 7 0.57 -1.00 -18.04
N GLY A 8 -0.14 0.09 -17.72
CA GLY A 8 0.27 1.04 -16.69
C GLY A 8 0.28 0.43 -15.28
N MET A 9 -0.69 -0.42 -14.94
CA MET A 9 -0.73 -1.08 -13.63
C MET A 9 0.35 -2.17 -13.51
N VAL A 10 0.65 -2.88 -14.59
CA VAL A 10 1.78 -3.81 -14.66
C VAL A 10 3.09 -3.05 -14.45
N THR A 11 3.27 -1.92 -15.14
CA THR A 11 4.45 -1.05 -14.99
C THR A 11 4.65 -0.59 -13.55
N LEU A 12 3.59 -0.16 -12.86
CA LEU A 12 3.66 0.21 -11.43
C LEU A 12 4.11 -0.98 -10.58
N THR A 13 3.52 -2.15 -10.82
CA THR A 13 3.80 -3.37 -10.07
C THR A 13 5.26 -3.79 -10.21
N GLU A 14 5.76 -3.91 -11.44
CA GLU A 14 7.16 -4.29 -11.72
C GLU A 14 8.16 -3.34 -11.05
N ARG A 15 7.92 -2.03 -11.16
CA ARG A 15 8.78 -1.01 -10.55
C ARG A 15 8.77 -1.07 -9.03
N MET A 16 7.61 -1.31 -8.42
CA MET A 16 7.48 -1.48 -6.99
C MET A 16 8.17 -2.75 -6.49
N VAL A 17 7.96 -3.90 -7.16
CA VAL A 17 8.65 -5.17 -6.85
C VAL A 17 10.17 -4.95 -6.88
N HIS A 18 10.67 -4.36 -7.96
CA HIS A 18 12.09 -4.12 -8.14
C HIS A 18 12.65 -3.18 -7.06
N LEU A 19 11.99 -2.05 -6.77
CA LEU A 19 12.47 -1.08 -5.79
C LEU A 19 12.44 -1.65 -4.37
N ILE A 20 11.33 -2.28 -3.97
CA ILE A 20 11.15 -2.85 -2.63
C ILE A 20 12.20 -3.94 -2.38
N GLY A 21 12.40 -4.81 -3.38
CA GLY A 21 13.44 -5.84 -3.33
C GLY A 21 14.85 -5.27 -3.27
N GLN A 22 15.17 -4.28 -4.11
CA GLN A 22 16.51 -3.66 -4.17
C GLN A 22 16.89 -2.98 -2.85
N LEU A 23 15.95 -2.28 -2.21
CA LEU A 23 16.20 -1.57 -0.96
C LEU A 23 15.95 -2.43 0.28
N GLY A 24 15.51 -3.69 0.10
CA GLY A 24 15.14 -4.59 1.20
C GLY A 24 14.11 -3.94 2.13
N MET A 25 13.11 -3.24 1.58
CA MET A 25 12.24 -2.38 2.38
C MET A 25 11.49 -3.19 3.46
N PRO A 26 11.58 -2.76 4.72
CA PRO A 26 10.80 -3.34 5.80
C PRO A 26 9.29 -3.27 5.57
N ILE A 27 8.57 -4.31 6.01
CA ILE A 27 7.10 -4.39 5.91
C ILE A 27 6.43 -3.12 6.44
N VAL A 28 6.89 -2.61 7.59
CA VAL A 28 6.27 -1.43 8.22
C VAL A 28 6.44 -0.14 7.41
N GLU A 29 7.57 0.03 6.73
CA GLU A 29 7.83 1.22 5.92
C GLU A 29 6.96 1.23 4.66
N VAL A 30 6.86 0.08 4.01
CA VAL A 30 5.96 -0.08 2.85
C VAL A 30 4.51 0.17 3.29
N ALA A 31 4.10 -0.33 4.46
CA ALA A 31 2.76 -0.11 5.00
C ALA A 31 2.44 1.38 5.18
N ILE A 32 3.37 2.13 5.79
CA ILE A 32 3.21 3.56 6.04
C ILE A 32 3.07 4.33 4.73
N VAL A 33 3.92 4.04 3.74
CA VAL A 33 3.89 4.69 2.43
C VAL A 33 2.57 4.42 1.71
N LEU A 34 2.14 3.15 1.64
CA LEU A 34 0.90 2.77 0.98
C LEU A 34 -0.32 3.41 1.66
N GLN A 35 -0.40 3.35 3.00
CA GLN A 35 -1.48 3.98 3.75
C GLN A 35 -1.57 5.48 3.46
N ARG A 36 -0.43 6.19 3.54
CA ARG A 36 -0.35 7.62 3.25
C ARG A 36 -0.83 7.93 1.84
N ARG A 37 -0.37 7.15 0.86
CA ARG A 37 -0.70 7.34 -0.56
C ARG A 37 -2.17 7.07 -0.86
N ILE A 38 -2.69 5.92 -0.45
CA ILE A 38 -4.10 5.55 -0.63
C ILE A 38 -5.01 6.57 0.05
N THR A 39 -4.74 6.96 1.30
CA THR A 39 -5.56 7.97 1.99
C THR A 39 -5.55 9.31 1.26
N SER A 40 -4.40 9.75 0.75
CA SER A 40 -4.31 11.01 0.00
C SER A 40 -5.12 11.01 -1.31
N MET A 41 -5.33 9.85 -1.92
CA MET A 41 -6.12 9.68 -3.15
C MET A 41 -7.61 9.44 -2.85
N LEU A 42 -7.90 8.66 -1.81
CA LEU A 42 -9.26 8.33 -1.41
C LEU A 42 -9.99 9.53 -0.82
N THR A 43 -9.30 10.40 -0.07
CA THR A 43 -9.91 11.58 0.55
C THR A 43 -10.63 12.48 -0.46
N PRO A 44 -9.98 12.98 -1.54
CA PRO A 44 -10.68 13.79 -2.54
C PRO A 44 -11.73 12.98 -3.32
N LEU A 45 -11.49 11.69 -3.59
CA LEU A 45 -12.45 10.83 -4.29
C LEU A 45 -13.75 10.65 -3.49
N GLN A 46 -13.64 10.38 -2.19
CA GLN A 46 -14.78 10.24 -1.29
C GLN A 46 -15.54 11.56 -1.14
N SER A 47 -14.83 12.69 -1.03
CA SER A 47 -15.47 14.02 -0.99
C SER A 47 -16.30 14.27 -2.24
N TRP A 48 -15.75 14.01 -3.42
CA TRP A 48 -16.48 14.13 -4.69
C TRP A 48 -17.68 13.17 -4.75
N ALA A 49 -17.51 11.92 -4.33
CA ALA A 49 -18.60 10.94 -4.33
C ALA A 49 -19.76 11.38 -3.41
N ASN A 50 -19.44 11.86 -2.22
CA ASN A 50 -20.41 12.39 -1.26
C ASN A 50 -21.16 13.61 -1.78
N GLU A 51 -20.48 14.54 -2.45
CA GLU A 51 -21.10 15.71 -3.09
C GLU A 51 -22.12 15.31 -4.17
N GLN A 52 -21.84 14.21 -4.88
CA GLN A 52 -22.71 13.69 -5.93
C GLN A 52 -23.77 12.71 -5.43
N GLY A 53 -23.76 12.37 -4.13
CA GLY A 53 -24.63 11.34 -3.55
C GLY A 53 -24.37 9.95 -4.13
N ILE A 54 -23.14 9.67 -4.55
CA ILE A 54 -22.69 8.39 -5.10
C ILE A 54 -21.91 7.65 -4.02
N ASP A 55 -22.22 6.38 -3.82
CA ASP A 55 -21.39 5.49 -3.01
C ASP A 55 -20.22 4.92 -3.83
N LEU A 56 -19.03 4.90 -3.24
CA LEU A 56 -17.87 4.25 -3.84
C LEU A 56 -17.99 2.73 -3.74
N ASP A 57 -17.48 2.01 -4.75
CA ASP A 57 -17.37 0.55 -4.70
C ASP A 57 -16.47 0.14 -3.52
N ASP A 58 -16.90 -0.86 -2.73
CA ASP A 58 -16.16 -1.39 -1.59
C ASP A 58 -14.73 -1.81 -1.95
N LYS A 59 -14.50 -2.29 -3.18
CA LYS A 59 -13.16 -2.67 -3.67
C LYS A 59 -12.19 -1.50 -3.72
N VAL A 60 -12.72 -0.28 -3.80
CA VAL A 60 -11.96 0.98 -3.87
C VAL A 60 -12.02 1.67 -2.53
N GLY A 61 -13.20 1.77 -1.91
CA GLY A 61 -13.44 2.55 -0.70
C GLY A 61 -12.86 1.92 0.57
N ALA A 62 -12.79 0.58 0.62
CA ALA A 62 -12.35 -0.15 1.79
C ALA A 62 -11.07 -0.97 1.54
N PRO A 63 -10.20 -1.12 2.56
CA PRO A 63 -9.12 -2.09 2.52
C PRO A 63 -9.65 -3.51 2.31
N TRP A 64 -9.00 -4.30 1.45
CA TRP A 64 -9.46 -5.66 1.16
C TRP A 64 -9.41 -6.55 2.42
N PRO A 65 -10.39 -7.44 2.62
CA PRO A 65 -10.45 -8.27 3.82
C PRO A 65 -9.25 -9.21 3.88
N LEU A 66 -8.73 -9.44 5.10
CA LEU A 66 -7.63 -10.39 5.30
C LEU A 66 -8.15 -11.82 5.21
N GLU A 67 -7.38 -12.70 4.57
CA GLU A 67 -7.65 -14.13 4.56
C GLU A 67 -7.31 -14.75 5.92
N GLY A 68 -8.35 -15.04 6.71
CA GLY A 68 -8.23 -15.48 8.10
C GLY A 68 -9.00 -14.52 9.00
N GLY A 69 -10.08 -15.03 9.62
CA GLY A 69 -10.90 -14.28 10.58
C GLY A 69 -10.05 -13.63 11.68
N PRO A 70 -10.62 -12.69 12.47
CA PRO A 70 -9.90 -11.70 13.25
C PRO A 70 -8.71 -12.32 13.99
N SER A 71 -7.51 -12.16 13.43
CA SER A 71 -6.28 -12.61 14.04
C SER A 71 -6.14 -11.84 15.34
N SER A 72 -6.11 -12.59 16.43
CA SER A 72 -5.85 -12.21 17.83
C SER A 72 -5.36 -10.78 18.00
N GLU A 73 -6.02 -10.01 18.88
CA GLU A 73 -5.56 -8.72 19.39
C GLU A 73 -4.03 -8.72 19.44
N ALA A 74 -3.42 -7.93 18.57
CA ALA A 74 -1.98 -7.81 18.50
C ALA A 74 -1.52 -7.17 19.82
N SER A 75 -1.29 -8.01 20.83
CA SER A 75 -0.75 -7.65 22.12
C SER A 75 0.75 -7.39 21.94
N SER A 76 1.08 -6.36 21.18
CA SER A 76 2.42 -5.82 21.10
C SER A 76 2.39 -4.48 21.79
N ALA A 77 2.86 -4.47 23.04
CA ALA A 77 3.23 -3.25 23.77
C ALA A 77 4.47 -2.56 23.14
N PHE A 78 4.54 -2.58 21.80
CA PHE A 78 5.51 -1.84 21.01
C PHE A 78 4.82 -0.56 20.57
N THR A 79 5.06 0.51 21.31
CA THR A 79 4.46 1.82 21.05
C THR A 79 4.84 2.30 19.65
N LEU A 80 3.86 2.83 18.91
CA LEU A 80 4.03 3.45 17.59
C LEU A 80 5.22 4.42 17.55
N ASP A 81 5.43 5.19 18.62
CA ASP A 81 6.54 6.14 18.76
C ASP A 81 7.91 5.47 18.56
N ARG A 82 8.15 4.31 19.18
CA ARG A 82 9.43 3.58 19.03
C ARG A 82 9.59 2.98 17.65
N LEU A 83 8.47 2.71 16.97
CA LEU A 83 8.45 2.18 15.62
C LEU A 83 8.91 3.25 14.63
N LEU A 84 8.41 4.47 14.80
CA LEU A 84 8.78 5.64 14.00
C LEU A 84 10.24 6.08 14.20
N ASP A 85 10.87 5.78 15.35
CA ASP A 85 12.28 6.09 15.57
C ASP A 85 13.25 5.25 14.69
N HIS A 86 12.78 4.12 14.16
CA HIS A 86 13.62 3.15 13.44
C HIS A 86 13.27 3.04 11.95
N VAL A 87 12.29 3.79 11.46
CA VAL A 87 11.97 3.84 10.02
C VAL A 87 12.92 4.78 9.29
N ASP A 88 13.22 4.43 8.05
CA ASP A 88 14.05 5.23 7.17
C ASP A 88 13.18 6.15 6.29
N GLY A 89 13.21 7.45 6.59
CA GLY A 89 12.45 8.47 5.88
C GLY A 89 12.81 8.56 4.39
N ASP A 90 14.10 8.50 4.06
CA ASP A 90 14.58 8.63 2.68
C ASP A 90 14.09 7.46 1.83
N ARG A 91 14.17 6.23 2.37
CA ARG A 91 13.67 5.03 1.70
C ARG A 91 12.16 5.10 1.45
N MET A 92 11.39 5.55 2.44
CA MET A 92 9.94 5.75 2.30
C MET A 92 9.59 6.81 1.25
N ASP A 93 10.32 7.93 1.21
CA ASP A 93 10.08 9.01 0.26
C ASP A 93 10.48 8.64 -1.17
N ILE A 94 11.50 7.79 -1.34
CA ILE A 94 11.84 7.18 -2.64
C ILE A 94 10.66 6.32 -3.14
N LEU A 95 10.09 5.46 -2.29
CA LEU A 95 8.94 4.63 -2.68
C LEU A 95 7.70 5.49 -3.01
N ASP A 96 7.34 6.47 -2.17
CA ASP A 96 6.21 7.35 -2.44
C ASP A 96 6.40 8.14 -3.75
N THR A 97 7.64 8.57 -4.03
CA THR A 97 7.98 9.25 -5.28
C THR A 97 7.84 8.35 -6.48
N LEU A 98 8.33 7.10 -6.41
CA LEU A 98 8.16 6.11 -7.48
C LEU A 98 6.69 5.86 -7.79
N ILE A 99 5.86 5.67 -6.75
CA ILE A 99 4.43 5.46 -6.92
C ILE A 99 3.78 6.67 -7.60
N ARG A 100 4.02 7.88 -7.07
CA ARG A 100 3.44 9.12 -7.60
C ARG A 100 3.83 9.37 -9.06
N VAL A 101 5.13 9.27 -9.38
CA VAL A 101 5.63 9.51 -10.73
C VAL A 101 5.08 8.46 -11.69
N THR A 102 5.06 7.18 -11.30
CA THR A 102 4.55 6.12 -12.18
C THR A 102 3.05 6.28 -12.43
N LEU A 103 2.25 6.57 -11.41
CA LEU A 103 0.82 6.85 -11.58
C LEU A 103 0.56 8.04 -12.52
N GLN A 104 1.42 9.07 -12.45
CA GLN A 104 1.35 10.22 -13.36
C GLN A 104 1.80 9.86 -14.78
N GLU A 105 2.85 9.06 -14.94
CA GLU A 105 3.35 8.62 -16.25
C GLU A 105 2.33 7.79 -17.03
N VAL A 106 1.55 6.98 -16.31
CA VAL A 106 0.51 6.11 -16.91
C VAL A 106 -0.86 6.79 -16.98
N ASP A 107 -0.95 8.09 -16.62
CA ASP A 107 -2.18 8.88 -16.60
C ASP A 107 -3.32 8.23 -15.79
N ALA A 108 -2.97 7.61 -14.65
CA ALA A 108 -3.95 6.95 -13.79
C ALA A 108 -4.84 7.97 -13.07
N ASP A 109 -6.15 7.82 -13.20
CA ASP A 109 -7.09 8.54 -12.34
C ASP A 109 -7.04 8.02 -10.87
N LEU A 110 -7.75 8.71 -9.98
CA LEU A 110 -7.80 8.34 -8.56
C LEU A 110 -8.33 6.91 -8.34
N MET A 111 -9.31 6.48 -9.13
CA MET A 111 -9.97 5.19 -8.98
C MET A 111 -9.01 4.06 -9.34
N HIS A 112 -8.43 4.13 -10.54
CA HIS A 112 -7.48 3.16 -11.06
C HIS A 112 -6.22 3.13 -10.20
N GLY A 113 -5.70 4.28 -9.80
CA GLY A 113 -4.52 4.33 -8.93
C GLY A 113 -4.76 3.75 -7.54
N ILE A 114 -5.94 3.95 -6.94
CA ILE A 114 -6.29 3.27 -5.68
C ILE A 114 -6.38 1.76 -5.91
N LEU A 115 -7.08 1.31 -6.95
CA LEU A 115 -7.22 -0.12 -7.26
C LEU A 115 -5.87 -0.79 -7.51
N ALA A 116 -4.91 -0.09 -8.12
CA ALA A 116 -3.54 -0.56 -8.31
C ALA A 116 -2.81 -0.85 -6.99
N LEU A 117 -3.07 -0.04 -5.96
CA LEU A 117 -2.40 -0.11 -4.67
C LEU A 117 -3.10 -1.04 -3.67
N ARG A 118 -4.35 -1.44 -3.91
CA ARG A 118 -5.09 -2.35 -3.01
C ARG A 118 -4.46 -3.73 -2.86
N PRO A 119 -3.96 -4.42 -3.92
CA PRO A 119 -3.23 -5.68 -3.77
C PRO A 119 -1.98 -5.53 -2.88
N TRP A 120 -1.25 -4.43 -3.03
CA TRP A 120 -0.08 -4.12 -2.20
C TRP A 120 -0.45 -3.89 -0.74
N GLU A 121 -1.50 -3.11 -0.48
CA GLU A 121 -2.02 -2.89 0.86
C GLU A 121 -2.46 -4.20 1.50
N HIS A 122 -3.15 -5.07 0.75
CA HIS A 122 -3.56 -6.39 1.21
C HIS A 122 -2.37 -7.29 1.57
N LEU A 123 -1.35 -7.37 0.70
CA LEU A 123 -0.13 -8.14 0.95
C LEU A 123 0.55 -7.70 2.24
N VAL A 124 0.78 -6.40 2.39
CA VAL A 124 1.47 -5.83 3.54
C VAL A 124 0.66 -6.03 4.82
N ARG A 125 -0.66 -5.78 4.79
CA ARG A 125 -1.52 -6.00 5.97
C ARG A 125 -1.59 -7.46 6.39
N THR A 126 -1.54 -8.39 5.44
CA THR A 126 -1.47 -9.83 5.71
C THR A 126 -0.20 -10.19 6.47
N GLN A 127 0.95 -9.68 6.02
CA GLN A 127 2.23 -9.93 6.69
C GLN A 127 2.33 -9.23 8.06
N LEU A 128 1.79 -8.02 8.18
CA LEU A 128 1.68 -7.32 9.46
C LEU A 128 0.80 -8.08 10.46
N ALA A 129 -0.36 -8.60 10.03
CA ALA A 129 -1.24 -9.39 10.87
C ALA A 129 -0.58 -10.69 11.35
N ALA A 130 0.34 -11.25 10.56
CA ALA A 130 1.15 -12.41 10.93
C ALA A 130 2.40 -12.05 11.77
N ALA A 131 2.72 -10.76 11.97
CA ALA A 131 3.92 -10.32 12.64
C ALA A 131 3.79 -10.44 14.18
N ASN A 132 4.25 -11.55 14.75
CA ASN A 132 4.20 -11.79 16.21
C ASN A 132 5.36 -11.16 17.01
N GLY A 133 5.95 -10.06 16.54
CA GLY A 133 7.00 -9.35 17.29
C GLY A 133 7.77 -8.29 16.48
N PRO A 134 8.55 -7.41 17.15
CA PRO A 134 9.20 -6.26 16.51
C PRO A 134 10.14 -6.64 15.36
N GLY A 135 10.90 -7.72 15.49
CA GLY A 135 11.82 -8.17 14.44
C GLY A 135 11.13 -8.51 13.12
N ARG A 136 9.86 -8.99 13.17
CA ARG A 136 9.09 -9.26 11.95
C ARG A 136 8.58 -7.98 11.28
N LEU A 137 8.29 -6.92 12.04
CA LEU A 137 7.86 -5.63 11.47
C LEU A 137 8.95 -4.98 10.61
N PHE A 138 10.21 -5.17 11.03
CA PHE A 138 11.39 -4.65 10.34
C PHE A 138 12.03 -5.64 9.36
N SER A 139 11.42 -6.82 9.17
CA SER A 139 11.88 -7.76 8.16
C SER A 139 11.53 -7.25 6.76
N PRO A 140 12.36 -7.56 5.73
CA PRO A 140 12.02 -7.26 4.35
C PRO A 140 10.63 -7.81 3.98
N LEU A 141 9.88 -7.05 3.17
CA LEU A 141 8.60 -7.51 2.64
C LEU A 141 8.81 -8.77 1.78
N ASP A 142 8.05 -9.82 2.08
CA ASP A 142 8.06 -11.05 1.30
C ASP A 142 7.11 -10.91 0.11
N ILE A 143 7.63 -10.80 -1.11
CA ILE A 143 6.82 -10.61 -2.32
C ILE A 143 6.72 -11.96 -3.04
N PRO A 144 5.51 -12.48 -3.32
CA PRO A 144 5.34 -13.72 -4.09
C PRO A 144 6.02 -13.66 -5.46
N GLU A 145 6.53 -14.80 -5.94
CA GLU A 145 7.21 -14.87 -7.24
C GLU A 145 6.30 -14.54 -8.44
N ASP A 146 4.99 -14.71 -8.27
CA ASP A 146 3.93 -14.49 -9.27
C ASP A 146 3.12 -13.20 -9.03
N PHE A 147 3.63 -12.28 -8.19
CA PHE A 147 2.95 -11.04 -7.82
C PHE A 147 2.76 -10.06 -8.98
#